data_AF-A0A6N7CFX3-F1
#
_entry.id   AF-A0A6N7CFX3-F1
#
_cell.length_a   1.000
_cell.length_b   1.000
_cell.length_c   1.000
_cell.angle_alpha   90.00
_cell.angle_beta   90.00
_cell.angle_gamma   90.00
#
_symmetry.space_group_name_H-M   'P 1'
#
loop_
_entity.id
_entity.type
_entity.pdbx_description
1 polymer ?
#
loop_
_entity_poly.entity_id
_entity_poly.type
_entity_poly.pdbx_seq_one_letter_code
_entity_poly.pdbx_strand_id
1 'polypeptide(L)' 'MTELSSTRAGGLSPFGEDTEFPLPAESLPYAHPHTVINR' A
#
# COMPACT_ATOMS: atom_id res chain seq x y z
N MET A 1 -23.30 -8.37 -2.51
CA MET A 1 -23.00 -8.13 -3.93
C MET A 1 -22.51 -6.70 -4.06
N THR A 2 -21.21 -6.45 -3.82
CA THR A 2 -20.63 -5.09 -3.85
C THR A 2 -19.77 -4.86 -5.11
N GLU A 3 -19.44 -5.93 -5.84
CA GLU A 3 -18.72 -5.87 -7.13
C GLU A 3 -19.46 -5.06 -8.20
N LEU A 4 -20.80 -5.03 -8.17
CA LEU A 4 -21.62 -4.32 -9.18
C LEU A 4 -21.67 -2.79 -8.98
N SER A 5 -21.14 -2.28 -7.86
CA SER A 5 -21.12 -0.84 -7.56
C SER A 5 -19.77 -0.17 -7.87
N SER A 6 -18.77 -0.95 -8.32
CA SER A 6 -17.47 -0.40 -8.67
C SER A 6 -17.54 0.35 -9.99
N THR A 7 -17.02 1.57 -10.04
CA THR A 7 -16.93 2.39 -11.26
C THR A 7 -15.96 1.82 -12.29
N ARG A 8 -15.11 0.87 -11.87
CA ARG A 8 -14.12 0.19 -12.70
C ARG A 8 -14.18 -1.32 -12.51
N ALA A 9 -14.05 -2.06 -13.61
CA ALA A 9 -13.95 -3.52 -13.58
C ALA A 9 -12.59 -3.94 -13.00
N GLY A 10 -12.60 -4.80 -11.98
CA GLY A 10 -11.39 -5.27 -11.29
C GLY A 10 -11.58 -5.29 -9.78
N GLY A 11 -10.60 -5.88 -9.06
CA GLY A 11 -10.56 -5.77 -7.61
C GLY A 11 -10.24 -4.33 -7.21
N LEU A 12 -11.06 -3.75 -6.34
CA LEU A 12 -10.76 -2.44 -5.76
C LEU A 12 -9.41 -2.49 -5.05
N SER A 13 -8.59 -1.45 -5.24
CA SER A 13 -7.35 -1.30 -4.50
C SER A 13 -7.64 -1.34 -3.00
N PRO A 14 -6.85 -2.07 -2.19
CA PRO A 14 -7.02 -2.06 -0.73
C PRO A 14 -6.74 -0.67 -0.12
N PHE A 15 -6.11 0.23 -0.88
CA PHE A 15 -5.79 1.60 -0.46
C PHE A 15 -6.86 2.63 -0.86
N GLY A 16 -7.97 2.18 -1.44
CA GLY A 16 -9.00 3.07 -1.99
C GLY A 16 -8.59 3.72 -3.32
N GLU A 17 -9.52 4.48 -3.90
CA GLU A 17 -9.30 5.21 -5.17
C GLU A 17 -8.58 6.55 -4.96
N ASP A 18 -8.53 7.06 -3.73
CA ASP A 18 -7.94 8.36 -3.39
C ASP A 18 -6.41 8.29 -3.20
N THR A 19 -5.85 7.08 -3.07
CA THR A 19 -4.42 6.87 -2.87
C THR A 19 -3.73 6.70 -4.22
N GLU A 20 -2.98 7.71 -4.65
CA GLU A 20 -2.12 7.62 -5.83
C GLU A 20 -0.74 7.03 -5.51
N PHE A 21 -0.24 6.21 -6.43
CA PHE A 21 1.09 5.59 -6.37
C PHE A 21 1.95 6.08 -7.54
N PRO A 22 3.28 6.13 -7.41
CA PRO A 22 4.08 5.75 -6.23
C PRO A 22 4.06 6.80 -5.11
N LEU A 23 4.22 6.35 -3.87
CA LEU A 23 4.37 7.23 -2.72
C LEU A 23 5.85 7.62 -2.49
N PRO A 24 6.13 8.82 -1.94
CA PRO A 24 7.47 9.20 -1.50
C PRO A 24 8.03 8.20 -0.48
N ALA A 25 9.32 7.87 -0.59
CA ALA A 25 9.94 6.82 0.23
C ALA A 25 9.88 7.15 1.73
N GLU A 26 10.01 8.42 2.10
CA GLU A 26 9.90 8.92 3.47
C GLU A 26 8.50 8.78 4.09
N SER A 27 7.47 8.59 3.27
CA SER A 27 6.09 8.38 3.73
C SER A 27 5.76 6.91 3.98
N LEU A 28 6.63 5.99 3.54
CA LEU A 28 6.41 4.57 3.70
C LEU A 28 6.77 4.14 5.13
N PRO A 29 5.92 3.33 5.81
CA PRO A 29 6.22 2.79 7.13
C PRO A 29 7.30 1.70 7.10
N TYR A 30 8.04 1.57 6.01
CA TYR A 30 9.07 0.57 5.81
C TYR A 30 10.34 0.97 6.57
N ALA A 31 10.72 0.16 7.57
CA ALA A 31 12.02 0.24 8.21
C ALA A 31 12.87 -0.95 7.77
N HIS A 32 14.02 -0.68 7.17
CA HIS A 32 14.93 -1.76 6.76
C HIS A 32 15.51 -2.44 8.00
N PRO A 33 15.38 -3.78 8.14
CA PRO A 33 15.91 -4.47 9.31
C PRO A 33 17.43 -4.43 9.30
N HIS A 34 18.03 -4.13 10.46
CA HIS A 34 19.47 -4.17 10.66
C HIS A 34 19.83 -5.23 11.70
N THR A 35 20.77 -6.10 11.36
CA THR A 35 21.30 -7.11 12.28
C THR A 35 22.30 -6.46 13.23
N VAL A 36 22.04 -6.53 14.53
CA VAL A 36 23.00 -6.17 15.59
C VAL A 36 23.67 -7.44 16.08
N ILE A 37 24.99 -7.54 15.89
CA ILE A 37 25.79 -8.67 16.39
C ILE A 37 26.15 -8.39 17.85
N ASN A 38 25.76 -9.29 18.76
CA ASN A 38 26.20 -9.25 20.16
C ASN A 38 27.70 -9.57 20.20
N ARG A 39 28.51 -8.59 20.60
CA ARG A 39 29.95 -8.74 20.84
C ARG A 39 30.22 -9.10 22.29
#